data_AF-A6I677-F1
#
_entry.id   AF-A6I677-F1
#
_cell.length_a   1.000
_cell.length_b   1.000
_cell.length_c   1.000
_cell.angle_alpha   90.00
_cell.angle_beta   90.00
_cell.angle_gamma   90.00
#
_symmetry.space_group_name_H-M   'P 1'
#
loop_
_entity.id
_entity.type
_entity.pdbx_description
1 polymer ?
#
loop_
_entity_poly.entity_id
_entity_poly.type
_entity_poly.pdbx_seq_one_letter_code
_entity_poly.pdbx_strand_id
1 'polypeptide(L)' 'MFKNNNPISNSQDIKCFMTDVNSWLLTFGFQLHNVIPGYPKPDTDAMEPSYELVSTQMKTQEWDNSKVTLHEAATPQPF' A
#
# COMPACT_ATOMS: atom_id res chain seq x y z
N MET A 1 -3.29 -2.30 25.79
CA MET A 1 -4.66 -2.87 25.85
C MET A 1 -5.00 -3.44 24.49
N PHE A 2 -5.27 -4.75 24.39
CA PHE A 2 -5.45 -5.42 23.10
C PHE A 2 -6.78 -5.02 22.44
N LYS A 3 -6.74 -4.55 21.19
CA LYS A 3 -7.90 -4.14 20.36
C LYS A 3 -8.95 -3.31 21.13
N ASN A 4 -8.52 -2.36 21.95
CA ASN A 4 -9.41 -1.55 22.79
C ASN A 4 -10.42 -2.39 23.62
N ASN A 5 -9.98 -3.54 24.16
CA ASN A 5 -10.81 -4.52 24.88
C ASN A 5 -11.93 -5.18 24.03
N ASN A 6 -11.91 -5.04 22.72
CA ASN A 6 -12.80 -5.74 21.79
C ASN A 6 -11.99 -6.65 20.85
N PRO A 7 -11.58 -7.84 21.32
CA PRO A 7 -10.73 -8.75 20.54
C PRO A 7 -11.40 -9.31 19.28
N ILE A 8 -12.73 -9.38 19.26
CA ILE A 8 -13.51 -10.03 18.18
C ILE A 8 -13.70 -9.11 16.98
N SER A 9 -13.98 -7.82 17.21
CA SER A 9 -14.26 -6.88 16.11
C SER A 9 -12.99 -6.41 15.44
N ASN A 10 -13.04 -6.04 14.16
CA ASN A 10 -11.94 -5.34 13.51
C ASN A 10 -11.70 -3.97 14.18
N SER A 11 -10.47 -3.48 14.14
CA SER A 11 -10.15 -2.12 14.57
C SER A 11 -10.95 -1.12 13.73
N GLN A 12 -11.67 -0.20 14.38
CA GLN A 12 -12.33 0.90 13.71
C GLN A 12 -11.28 1.96 13.39
N ASP A 13 -10.80 1.98 12.15
CA ASP A 13 -9.90 2.99 11.62
C ASP A 13 -10.63 3.83 10.56
N ILE A 14 -10.10 5.02 10.23
CA ILE A 14 -10.66 5.88 9.18
C ILE A 14 -10.62 5.15 7.82
N LYS A 15 -9.66 4.24 7.62
CA LYS A 15 -9.59 3.34 6.45
C LYS A 15 -10.79 2.41 6.31
N CYS A 16 -11.61 2.21 7.36
CA CYS A 16 -12.86 1.46 7.26
C CYS A 16 -13.95 2.22 6.48
N PHE A 17 -13.77 3.54 6.24
CA PHE A 17 -14.65 4.32 5.38
C PHE A 17 -14.17 4.24 3.93
N MET A 18 -14.90 3.49 3.12
CA MET A 18 -14.57 3.24 1.73
C MET A 18 -14.93 4.46 0.86
N THR A 19 -13.97 5.36 0.67
CA THR A 19 -14.17 6.66 0.00
C THR A 19 -13.63 6.69 -1.44
N ASP A 20 -12.87 5.69 -1.85
CA ASP A 20 -12.24 5.61 -3.17
C ASP A 20 -12.58 4.32 -3.92
N VAL A 21 -12.47 4.35 -5.26
CA VAL A 21 -12.80 3.22 -6.15
C VAL A 21 -11.85 2.04 -5.93
N ASN A 22 -10.59 2.29 -5.59
CA ASN A 22 -9.61 1.22 -5.42
C ASN A 22 -9.94 0.36 -4.19
N SER A 23 -10.36 0.99 -3.09
CA SER A 23 -10.86 0.31 -1.90
C SER A 23 -12.11 -0.55 -2.20
N TRP A 24 -13.02 -0.06 -3.06
CA TRP A 24 -14.17 -0.83 -3.53
C TRP A 24 -13.74 -2.06 -4.35
N LEU A 25 -12.83 -1.89 -5.29
CA LEU A 25 -12.30 -2.98 -6.11
C LEU A 25 -11.61 -4.05 -5.25
N LEU A 26 -10.82 -3.64 -4.25
CA LEU A 26 -10.20 -4.56 -3.29
C LEU A 26 -11.23 -5.38 -2.53
N THR A 27 -12.36 -4.77 -2.14
CA THR A 27 -13.47 -5.47 -1.45
C THR A 27 -14.09 -6.56 -2.32
N PHE A 28 -14.17 -6.34 -3.64
CA PHE A 28 -14.61 -7.36 -4.61
C PHE A 28 -13.51 -8.37 -4.99
N GLY A 29 -12.32 -8.27 -4.39
CA GLY A 29 -11.21 -9.19 -4.63
C GLY A 29 -10.36 -8.85 -5.86
N PHE A 30 -10.54 -7.68 -6.47
CA PHE A 30 -9.67 -7.25 -7.56
C PHE A 30 -8.29 -6.89 -7.05
N GLN A 31 -7.26 -7.53 -7.61
CA GLN A 31 -5.86 -7.29 -7.25
C GLN A 31 -5.14 -6.58 -8.40
N LEU A 32 -5.29 -5.25 -8.47
CA LEU A 32 -4.75 -4.43 -9.57
C LEU A 32 -3.22 -4.53 -9.72
N HIS A 33 -2.49 -4.78 -8.64
CA HIS A 33 -1.03 -5.00 -8.67
C HIS A 33 -0.59 -6.24 -9.46
N ASN A 34 -1.48 -7.21 -9.70
CA ASN A 34 -1.16 -8.38 -10.52
C ASN A 34 -1.24 -8.08 -12.02
N VAL A 35 -1.99 -7.04 -12.40
CA VAL A 35 -2.31 -6.74 -13.81
C VAL A 35 -1.69 -5.44 -14.30
N ILE A 36 -1.40 -4.49 -13.39
CA ILE A 36 -0.78 -3.20 -13.70
C ILE A 36 0.63 -3.15 -13.09
N PRO A 37 1.70 -3.17 -13.91
CA PRO A 37 3.05 -2.98 -13.42
C PRO A 37 3.21 -1.65 -12.69
N GLY A 38 3.83 -1.67 -11.50
CA GLY A 38 4.03 -0.49 -10.66
C GLY A 38 2.83 -0.07 -9.82
N TYR A 39 1.70 -0.77 -9.90
CA TYR A 39 0.55 -0.50 -9.03
C TYR A 39 0.84 -0.94 -7.59
N PRO A 40 0.56 -0.10 -6.58
CA PRO A 40 0.92 -0.38 -5.18
C PRO A 40 0.21 -1.63 -4.66
N LYS A 41 0.94 -2.46 -3.91
CA LYS A 41 0.33 -3.59 -3.20
C LYS A 41 -0.48 -3.04 -2.01
N PRO A 42 -1.71 -3.52 -1.79
CA PRO A 42 -2.50 -3.12 -0.64
C PRO A 42 -1.80 -3.60 0.65
N ASP A 43 -1.82 -2.76 1.69
CA ASP A 43 -1.37 -3.14 3.02
C ASP A 43 -2.27 -4.26 3.55
N THR A 44 -1.69 -5.40 3.86
CA THR A 44 -2.38 -6.43 4.64
C THR A 44 -2.27 -6.05 6.11
N ASP A 45 -3.38 -6.05 6.87
CA ASP A 45 -3.47 -5.86 8.33
C ASP A 45 -2.75 -6.96 9.14
N ALA A 46 -1.56 -7.36 8.70
CA ALA A 46 -0.63 -8.09 9.52
C ALA A 46 -0.06 -7.14 10.58
N MET A 47 0.18 -7.68 11.77
CA MET A 47 0.97 -7.02 12.81
C MET A 47 2.20 -6.34 12.20
N GLU A 48 2.55 -5.14 12.69
CA GLU A 48 3.70 -4.41 12.17
C GLU A 48 4.90 -5.35 12.01
N PRO A 49 5.41 -5.50 10.78
CA PRO A 49 6.54 -6.39 10.53
C PRO A 49 7.74 -5.94 11.35
N SER A 50 8.61 -6.89 11.70
CA SER A 50 9.82 -6.56 12.45
C SER A 50 10.68 -5.57 11.66
N TYR A 51 11.45 -4.75 12.38
CA TYR A 51 12.36 -3.78 11.78
C TYR A 51 13.28 -4.41 10.71
N GLU A 52 13.79 -5.61 10.99
CA GLU A 52 14.63 -6.38 10.05
C GLU A 52 13.89 -6.75 8.76
N LEU A 53 12.62 -7.17 8.86
CA LEU A 53 11.79 -7.49 7.70
C LEU A 53 11.46 -6.24 6.89
N VAL A 54 11.05 -5.14 7.55
CA VAL A 54 10.81 -3.85 6.89
C VAL A 54 12.04 -3.39 6.13
N SER A 55 13.20 -3.39 6.78
CA SER A 55 14.44 -2.93 6.15
C SER A 55 14.84 -3.76 4.92
N THR A 56 14.56 -5.07 4.95
CA THR A 56 14.84 -5.98 3.83
C THR A 56 13.86 -5.75 2.68
N GLN A 57 12.57 -5.58 2.99
CA GLN A 57 11.53 -5.30 2.00
C GLN A 57 11.76 -3.95 1.31
N MET A 58 12.08 -2.89 2.08
CA MET A 58 12.40 -1.57 1.54
C MET A 58 13.62 -1.63 0.61
N LYS A 59 14.73 -2.27 1.03
CA LYS A 59 15.91 -2.45 0.17
C LYS A 59 15.62 -3.21 -1.12
N THR A 60 14.75 -4.22 -1.06
CA THR A 60 14.34 -4.99 -2.24
C THR A 60 13.51 -4.12 -3.18
N GLN A 61 12.59 -3.32 -2.63
CA GLN A 61 11.77 -2.38 -3.39
C GLN A 61 12.59 -1.25 -4.02
N GLU A 62 13.64 -0.76 -3.33
CA GLU A 62 14.59 0.22 -3.86
C GLU A 62 15.39 -0.33 -5.06
N TRP A 63 15.74 -1.61 -5.06
CA TRP A 63 16.35 -2.26 -6.23
C TRP A 63 15.38 -2.32 -7.43
N ASP A 64 14.09 -2.55 -7.17
CA ASP A 64 13.01 -2.52 -8.18
C ASP A 64 12.66 -1.11 -8.68
N ASN A 65 13.03 -0.05 -7.95
CA ASN A 65 12.74 1.35 -8.32
C ASN A 65 13.51 1.87 -9.54
N SER A 66 14.37 1.06 -10.18
CA SER A 66 14.81 1.35 -11.57
C SER A 66 13.65 1.37 -12.59
N LYS A 67 12.41 1.06 -12.17
CA LYS A 67 11.20 1.16 -12.99
C LYS A 67 10.26 2.34 -12.68
N VAL A 68 10.63 3.32 -11.84
CA VAL A 68 9.74 4.47 -11.52
C VAL A 68 10.07 5.77 -12.27
N THR A 69 10.99 5.77 -13.23
CA THR A 69 11.26 6.94 -14.09
C THR A 69 10.25 7.06 -15.23
N LEU A 70 8.95 7.18 -14.92
CA LEU A 70 7.92 7.60 -15.89
C LEU A 70 6.93 8.64 -15.33
N HIS A 71 7.20 9.22 -14.14
CA HIS A 71 6.44 10.36 -13.62
C HIS A 71 7.21 11.70 -13.67
N GLU A 72 8.49 11.70 -14.03
CA GLU A 72 9.33 12.91 -14.13
C GLU A 72 9.44 13.43 -15.58
N ALA A 73 8.31 13.63 -16.27
CA ALA A 73 8.32 14.18 -17.64
C ALA A 73 7.26 15.27 -17.87
N ALA A 74 6.69 15.86 -16.81
CA ALA A 74 5.67 16.90 -16.95
C ALA A 74 5.93 18.17 -16.12
N THR A 75 7.18 18.45 -15.75
CA THR A 75 7.56 19.75 -15.19
C THR A 75 8.16 20.61 -16.31
N PRO A 76 7.45 21.64 -16.83
CA PRO A 76 8.06 22.58 -17.76
C PRO A 76 9.14 23.38 -17.04
N GLN A 77 10.37 23.26 -17.54
CA GLN A 77 11.51 24.09 -17.11
C GLN A 77 11.20 25.55 -17.51
N PRO A 78 11.28 26.54 -16.59
CA PRO A 78 11.17 27.94 -16.97
C PRO A 78 12.44 28.39 -17.73
N PHE A 79 12.24 29.16 -18.79
CA PHE A 79 13.30 29.91 -19.49
C PHE A 79 13.77 31.09 -18.66
#